data_AF-A0A947DQ20-F1
#
_entry.id   AF-A0A947DQ20-F1
#
_cell.length_a   1.000
_cell.length_b   1.000
_cell.length_c   1.000
_cell.angle_alpha   90.00
_cell.angle_beta   90.00
_cell.angle_gamma   90.00
#
_symmetry.space_group_name_H-M   'P 1'
#
loop_
_entity.id
_entity.type
_entity.pdbx_description
1 polymer ?
#
loop_
_entity_poly.entity_id
_entity_poly.type
_entity_poly.pdbx_seq_one_letter_code
_entity_poly.pdbx_strand_id
1 'polypeptide(L)'
;MGIWIVPATLGLLGLFLFVRGMGAIGRGRAISGLFGSLSGGVFLAAGAAVGLLGLNILTYQRLTHEQQVAEVTFRQTGPSAYVADVKLPDGKKQVCSLPDGTSGECVLLGDQWQMDARILKWKPWANVAGLDANYRLERMSGRYADINAERSAPRTVYQLSENPGLDLFAVANSKYLKQMPILDAHYGNATYIPMADGATYYVTLSQDSLIARPANDQARTAVQNWK
;
A
#
# COMPACT_ATOMS: atom_id res chain seq x y z
N MET A 1 -18.07 -6.72 -5.54
CA MET A 1 -19.02 -7.86 -5.61
C MET A 1 -19.44 -8.24 -7.03
N GLY A 2 -19.62 -7.30 -7.97
CA GLY A 2 -20.15 -7.60 -9.30
C GLY A 2 -19.33 -8.56 -10.18
N ILE A 3 -18.01 -8.64 -10.02
CA ILE A 3 -17.14 -9.42 -10.92
C ILE A 3 -17.33 -10.95 -10.81
N TRP A 4 -17.97 -11.43 -9.74
CA TRP A 4 -18.16 -12.86 -9.50
C TRP A 4 -19.49 -13.42 -10.03
N ILE A 5 -20.44 -12.56 -10.38
CA ILE A 5 -21.79 -12.98 -10.80
C ILE A 5 -21.73 -13.74 -12.13
N VAL A 6 -20.96 -13.24 -13.09
CA VAL A 6 -20.82 -13.84 -14.43
C VAL A 6 -20.13 -15.22 -14.38
N PRO A 7 -18.94 -15.40 -13.78
CA PRO A 7 -18.32 -16.74 -13.73
C PRO A 7 -19.15 -17.74 -12.90
N ALA A 8 -19.82 -17.30 -11.82
CA ALA A 8 -20.68 -18.17 -11.02
C ALA A 8 -21.92 -18.64 -11.80
N THR A 9 -22.59 -17.75 -12.53
CA THR A 9 -23.77 -18.10 -13.35
C THR A 9 -23.40 -19.04 -14.50
N LEU A 10 -22.30 -18.79 -15.21
CA LEU A 10 -21.78 -19.67 -16.25
C LEU A 10 -21.38 -21.04 -15.69
N GLY A 11 -20.72 -21.07 -14.53
CA GLY A 11 -20.32 -22.30 -13.87
C GLY A 11 -21.51 -23.16 -13.43
N LEU A 12 -22.52 -22.55 -12.78
CA LEU A 12 -23.73 -23.26 -12.35
C LEU A 12 -24.55 -23.78 -13.53
N LEU A 13 -24.73 -22.97 -14.58
CA LEU A 13 -25.42 -23.38 -15.79
C LEU A 13 -24.68 -24.51 -16.51
N GLY A 14 -23.35 -24.38 -16.64
CA GLY A 14 -22.51 -25.40 -17.26
C GLY A 14 -22.54 -26.72 -16.51
N LEU A 15 -22.44 -26.69 -15.17
CA LEU A 15 -22.52 -27.87 -14.32
C LEU A 15 -23.88 -28.57 -14.47
N PHE A 16 -24.97 -27.81 -14.45
CA PHE A 16 -26.31 -28.35 -14.61
C PHE A 16 -26.49 -29.06 -15.96
N LEU A 17 -26.08 -28.43 -17.06
CA LEU A 17 -26.17 -29.02 -18.40
C LEU A 17 -25.27 -30.26 -18.54
N PHE A 18 -24.06 -30.21 -17.97
CA PHE A 18 -23.09 -31.29 -18.03
C PHE A 18 -23.59 -32.56 -17.30
N VAL A 19 -24.08 -32.41 -16.07
CA VAL A 19 -24.65 -33.51 -15.26
C VAL A 19 -25.90 -34.08 -15.94
N ARG A 20 -26.77 -33.22 -16.47
CA ARG A 20 -27.96 -33.67 -17.21
C ARG A 20 -27.59 -34.43 -18.49
N GLY A 21 -26.56 -33.98 -19.21
CA GLY A 21 -25.99 -34.64 -20.38
C GLY A 21 -25.48 -36.04 -20.06
N MET A 22 -24.62 -36.16 -19.03
CA MET A 22 -24.12 -37.45 -18.55
C MET A 22 -25.25 -38.40 -18.12
N GLY A 23 -26.24 -37.88 -17.38
CA GLY A 23 -27.41 -38.65 -16.97
C GLY A 23 -28.31 -39.09 -18.14
N ALA A 24 -28.25 -38.43 -19.31
CA ALA A 24 -28.94 -38.87 -20.51
C ALA A 24 -28.18 -39.98 -21.25
N ILE A 25 -26.84 -39.97 -21.20
CA ILE A 25 -25.99 -41.07 -21.71
C ILE A 25 -26.28 -42.35 -20.92
N GLY A 26 -26.28 -42.27 -19.59
CA GLY A 26 -26.60 -43.42 -18.72
C GLY A 26 -28.03 -43.98 -18.90
N ARG A 27 -28.94 -43.21 -19.51
CA ARG A 27 -30.30 -43.62 -19.85
C ARG A 27 -30.47 -44.02 -21.32
N GLY A 28 -29.38 -44.29 -22.03
CA GLY A 28 -29.38 -44.76 -23.42
C GLY A 28 -29.61 -43.68 -24.49
N ARG A 29 -29.69 -42.39 -24.12
CA ARG A 29 -29.90 -41.28 -25.07
C ARG A 29 -28.58 -40.61 -25.46
N ALA A 30 -27.70 -41.38 -26.10
CA ALA A 30 -26.31 -41.02 -26.37
C ALA A 30 -26.12 -39.67 -27.08
N ILE A 31 -26.87 -39.40 -28.16
CA ILE A 31 -26.72 -38.14 -28.94
C ILE A 31 -27.09 -36.92 -28.09
N SER A 32 -28.27 -36.94 -27.45
CA SER A 32 -28.72 -35.84 -26.60
C SER A 32 -27.82 -35.65 -25.37
N GLY A 33 -27.25 -36.74 -24.86
CA GLY A 33 -26.30 -36.72 -23.77
C GLY A 33 -24.96 -36.10 -24.19
N LEU A 34 -24.46 -36.43 -25.37
CA LEU A 34 -23.25 -35.85 -25.94
C LEU A 34 -23.38 -34.34 -26.12
N PHE A 35 -24.46 -33.86 -26.75
CA PHE A 35 -24.69 -32.41 -26.91
C PHE A 35 -24.86 -31.68 -25.56
N GLY A 36 -25.55 -32.30 -24.60
CA GLY A 36 -25.71 -31.74 -23.25
C GLY A 36 -24.38 -31.64 -22.50
N SER A 37 -23.55 -32.67 -22.57
CA SER A 37 -22.21 -32.67 -21.96
C SER A 37 -21.25 -31.71 -22.66
N LEU A 38 -21.28 -31.61 -23.99
CA LEU A 38 -20.42 -30.70 -24.74
C LEU A 38 -20.77 -29.23 -24.43
N SER A 39 -22.06 -28.88 -24.48
CA SER A 39 -22.53 -27.53 -24.15
C SER A 39 -22.25 -27.18 -22.69
N GLY A 40 -22.53 -28.09 -21.75
CA GLY A 40 -22.18 -27.90 -20.34
C GLY A 40 -20.68 -27.70 -20.14
N GLY A 41 -19.84 -28.47 -20.83
CA GLY A 41 -18.39 -28.33 -20.83
C GLY A 41 -17.92 -26.96 -21.34
N VAL A 42 -18.53 -26.43 -22.41
CA VAL A 42 -18.24 -25.09 -22.93
C VAL A 42 -18.58 -24.00 -21.90
N PHE A 43 -19.75 -24.08 -21.27
CA PHE A 43 -20.14 -23.11 -20.22
C PHE A 43 -19.23 -23.19 -18.99
N LEU A 44 -18.82 -24.39 -18.59
CA LEU A 44 -17.84 -24.58 -17.50
C LEU A 44 -16.48 -23.97 -17.86
N ALA A 45 -15.99 -24.23 -19.08
CA ALA A 45 -14.72 -23.66 -19.56
C ALA A 45 -14.79 -22.13 -19.65
N ALA A 46 -15.90 -21.58 -20.15
CA ALA A 46 -16.12 -20.14 -20.19
C ALA A 46 -16.19 -19.52 -18.78
N GLY A 47 -16.92 -20.14 -17.85
CA GLY A 47 -16.98 -19.70 -16.45
C GLY A 47 -15.61 -19.73 -15.78
N ALA A 48 -14.83 -20.79 -16.00
CA ALA A 48 -13.46 -20.90 -15.49
C ALA A 48 -12.53 -19.83 -16.09
N ALA A 49 -12.59 -19.60 -17.41
CA ALA A 49 -11.79 -18.56 -18.07
C ALA A 49 -12.11 -17.16 -17.55
N VAL A 50 -13.40 -16.82 -17.44
CA VAL A 50 -13.83 -15.52 -16.87
C VAL A 50 -13.45 -15.41 -15.40
N GLY A 51 -13.56 -16.50 -14.63
CA GLY A 51 -13.15 -16.54 -13.22
C GLY A 51 -11.65 -16.31 -13.04
N LEU A 52 -10.81 -16.92 -13.88
CA LEU A 52 -9.36 -16.72 -13.88
C LEU A 52 -8.98 -15.28 -14.27
N LEU A 53 -9.67 -14.70 -15.26
CA LEU A 53 -9.49 -13.28 -15.60
C LEU A 53 -9.89 -12.36 -14.45
N GLY A 54 -11.02 -12.66 -13.78
CA GLY A 54 -11.47 -11.92 -12.60
C GLY A 54 -10.46 -11.99 -11.44
N LEU A 55 -9.90 -13.19 -11.16
CA LEU A 55 -8.83 -13.37 -10.18
C LEU A 55 -7.57 -12.56 -10.55
N ASN A 56 -7.19 -12.58 -11.82
CA ASN A 56 -6.04 -11.84 -12.31
C ASN A 56 -6.21 -10.33 -12.08
N ILE A 57 -7.34 -9.76 -12.50
CA ILE A 57 -7.65 -8.33 -12.29
C ILE A 57 -7.68 -7.98 -10.79
N LEU A 58 -8.30 -8.83 -9.97
CA LEU A 58 -8.36 -8.61 -8.52
C LEU A 58 -6.95 -8.60 -7.88
N THR A 59 -6.06 -9.48 -8.35
CA THR A 59 -4.67 -9.53 -7.91
C THR A 59 -3.97 -8.22 -8.24
N TYR A 60 -4.09 -7.72 -9.48
CA TYR A 60 -3.51 -6.42 -9.86
C TYR A 60 -4.05 -5.28 -8.99
N GLN A 61 -5.37 -5.18 -8.82
CA GLN A 61 -5.98 -4.12 -8.01
C GLN A 61 -5.52 -4.14 -6.56
N ARG A 62 -5.37 -5.33 -5.95
CA ARG A 62 -4.94 -5.48 -4.56
C ARG A 62 -3.44 -5.24 -4.38
N LEU A 63 -2.61 -5.70 -5.32
CA LEU A 63 -1.16 -5.56 -5.20
C LEU A 63 -0.67 -4.14 -5.56
N THR A 64 -1.40 -3.41 -6.40
CA THR A 64 -1.06 -2.03 -6.79
C THR A 64 -1.80 -0.97 -5.98
N HIS A 65 -2.61 -1.38 -5.00
CA HIS A 65 -3.33 -0.44 -4.16
C HIS A 65 -2.35 0.40 -3.34
N GLU A 66 -2.49 1.71 -3.46
CA GLU A 66 -1.80 2.67 -2.63
C GLU A 66 -2.82 3.43 -1.79
N GLN A 67 -2.56 3.55 -0.49
CA GLN A 67 -3.37 4.33 0.43
C GLN A 67 -2.62 5.60 0.82
N GLN A 68 -3.28 6.75 0.82
CA GLN A 68 -2.67 7.97 1.35
C GLN A 68 -2.55 7.86 2.87
N VAL A 69 -1.34 8.10 3.40
CA VAL A 69 -1.01 7.97 4.82
C VAL A 69 -0.62 9.30 5.47
N ALA A 70 -0.24 10.29 4.66
CA ALA A 70 -0.04 11.66 5.14
C ALA A 70 -0.14 12.67 3.99
N GLU A 71 -0.44 13.91 4.33
CA GLU A 71 -0.21 15.10 3.52
C GLU A 71 0.77 15.99 4.28
N VAL A 72 1.87 16.39 3.64
CA VAL A 72 2.93 17.19 4.26
C VAL A 72 3.06 18.51 3.53
N THR A 73 2.90 19.62 4.26
CA THR A 73 3.09 20.97 3.71
C THR A 73 4.27 21.66 4.39
N PHE A 74 5.13 22.28 3.60
CA PHE A 74 6.32 22.97 4.08
C PHE A 74 6.13 24.49 4.05
N ARG A 75 6.57 25.15 5.11
CA ARG A 75 6.70 26.60 5.19
C ARG A 75 8.12 26.96 5.58
N GLN A 76 8.78 27.77 4.76
CA GLN A 76 10.15 28.17 5.03
C GLN A 76 10.20 29.20 6.16
N THR A 77 11.08 28.97 7.13
CA THR A 77 11.30 29.87 8.27
C THR A 77 12.71 30.45 8.32
N GLY A 78 13.62 29.92 7.51
CA GLY A 78 14.98 30.43 7.36
C GLY A 78 15.74 29.73 6.24
N PRO A 79 17.05 30.03 6.08
CA PRO A 79 17.91 29.31 5.15
C PRO A 79 17.95 27.82 5.51
N SER A 80 17.53 26.96 4.59
CA SER A 80 17.42 25.50 4.79
C SER A 80 16.71 25.12 6.09
N ALA A 81 15.67 25.87 6.47
CA ALA A 81 14.86 25.62 7.65
C ALA A 81 13.36 25.76 7.30
N TYR A 82 12.61 24.70 7.59
CA TYR A 82 11.21 24.57 7.21
C TYR A 82 10.38 24.03 8.38
N VAL A 83 9.19 24.57 8.56
CA VAL A 83 8.16 23.92 9.39
C VAL A 83 7.36 22.98 8.50
N ALA A 84 7.26 21.71 8.91
CA ALA A 84 6.48 20.69 8.25
C ALA A 84 5.13 20.48 8.95
N ASP A 85 4.03 20.87 8.30
CA ASP A 85 2.67 20.54 8.72
C ASP A 85 2.29 19.17 8.17
N VAL A 86 2.21 18.16 9.06
CA VAL A 86 1.85 16.79 8.69
C VAL A 86 0.40 16.51 9.06
N LYS A 87 -0.44 16.24 8.07
CA LYS A 87 -1.86 15.91 8.23
C LYS A 87 -2.11 14.44 7.92
N LEU A 88 -2.75 13.73 8.85
CA LEU A 88 -3.11 12.32 8.70
C LEU A 88 -4.46 12.16 7.98
N PRO A 89 -4.79 10.95 7.48
CA PRO A 89 -6.05 10.70 6.77
C PRO A 89 -7.30 10.90 7.64
N ASP A 90 -7.17 10.76 8.96
CA ASP A 90 -8.25 11.06 9.92
C ASP A 90 -8.45 12.58 10.18
N GLY A 91 -7.68 13.41 9.48
CA GLY A 91 -7.72 14.87 9.56
C GLY A 91 -6.92 15.46 10.72
N LYS A 92 -6.34 14.63 11.59
CA LYS A 92 -5.52 15.12 12.70
C LYS A 92 -4.18 15.63 12.19
N LYS A 93 -3.67 16.67 12.85
CA LYS A 93 -2.27 17.08 12.69
C LYS A 93 -1.40 16.16 13.54
N GLN A 94 -0.36 15.61 12.90
CA GLN A 94 0.66 14.83 13.58
C GLN A 94 1.57 15.79 14.35
N VAL A 95 1.83 15.47 15.61
CA VAL A 95 2.79 16.20 16.45
C VAL A 95 4.16 15.54 16.29
N CYS A 96 5.20 16.35 16.18
CA CYS A 96 6.58 15.88 16.16
C CYS A 96 7.16 15.92 17.57
N SER A 97 7.69 14.77 18.01
CA SER A 97 8.35 14.63 19.29
C SER A 97 9.85 14.45 19.08
N LEU A 98 10.64 15.17 19.87
CA LEU A 98 12.08 14.97 19.98
C LEU A 98 12.37 13.73 20.85
N PRO A 99 13.56 13.13 20.73
CA PRO A 99 13.95 11.98 21.54
C PRO A 99 13.94 12.24 23.06
N ASP A 100 13.98 13.50 23.47
CA ASP A 100 13.90 13.93 24.87
C ASP A 100 12.46 14.05 25.41
N GLY A 101 11.46 13.74 24.58
CA GLY A 101 10.03 13.81 24.92
C GLY A 101 9.38 15.17 24.67
N THR A 102 10.15 16.18 24.24
CA THR A 102 9.60 17.50 23.91
C THR A 102 8.79 17.42 22.62
N SER A 103 7.58 17.96 22.62
CA SER A 103 6.66 17.93 21.47
C SER A 103 6.38 19.34 20.97
N GLY A 104 6.34 19.54 19.65
CA GLY A 104 6.14 20.88 19.05
C GLY A 104 5.97 20.87 17.53
N GLU A 105 6.18 22.03 16.91
CA GLU A 105 6.22 22.16 15.45
C GLU A 105 7.38 21.32 14.87
N CYS A 106 7.14 20.65 13.74
CA CYS A 106 8.15 19.86 13.06
C CYS A 106 9.12 20.77 12.29
N VAL A 107 10.16 21.29 12.95
CA VAL A 107 11.15 22.16 12.29
C VAL A 107 12.24 21.32 11.64
N LEU A 108 12.16 21.10 10.35
CA LEU A 108 13.17 20.40 9.57
C LEU A 108 14.25 21.34 9.05
N LEU A 109 15.50 20.97 9.31
CA LEU A 109 16.70 21.58 8.75
C LEU A 109 17.21 20.76 7.58
N GLY A 110 17.59 21.43 6.50
CA GLY A 110 18.08 20.84 5.26
C GLY A 110 17.35 21.36 4.03
N ASP A 111 17.65 20.73 2.90
CA ASP A 111 17.07 21.04 1.59
C ASP A 111 16.12 19.95 1.12
N GLN A 112 16.21 18.77 1.74
CA GLN A 112 15.40 17.59 1.44
C GLN A 112 14.80 17.01 2.71
N TRP A 113 13.72 16.24 2.57
CA TRP A 113 13.06 15.55 3.67
C TRP A 113 12.81 14.09 3.33
N GLN A 114 12.68 13.25 4.37
CA GLN A 114 12.32 11.84 4.29
C GLN A 114 11.34 11.50 5.42
N MET A 115 10.49 10.49 5.19
CA MET A 115 9.62 9.89 6.18
C MET A 115 9.80 8.37 6.20
N ASP A 116 9.79 7.80 7.39
CA ASP A 116 9.93 6.36 7.64
C ASP A 116 8.67 5.80 8.29
N ALA A 117 8.34 4.55 7.98
CA ALA A 117 7.26 3.80 8.59
C ALA A 117 7.64 2.34 8.86
N ARG A 118 7.02 1.78 9.90
CA ARG A 118 6.93 0.33 10.07
C ARG A 118 5.70 -0.16 9.34
N ILE A 119 5.89 -1.13 8.45
CA ILE A 119 4.82 -1.71 7.63
C ILE A 119 4.66 -3.17 8.03
N LEU A 120 3.42 -3.54 8.33
CA LEU A 120 3.01 -4.91 8.54
C LEU A 120 2.22 -5.37 7.31
N LYS A 121 2.86 -6.22 6.52
CA LYS A 121 2.37 -6.70 5.23
C LYS A 121 1.80 -8.12 5.38
N TRP A 122 0.69 -8.38 4.70
CA TRP A 122 0.17 -9.74 4.57
C TRP A 122 0.67 -10.39 3.29
N LYS A 123 0.73 -11.73 3.26
CA LYS A 123 1.04 -12.45 2.01
C LYS A 123 0.04 -12.09 0.89
N PRO A 124 0.45 -12.16 -0.39
CA PRO A 124 -0.39 -11.75 -1.51
C PRO A 124 -1.80 -12.37 -1.53
N TRP A 125 -1.93 -13.64 -1.14
CA TRP A 125 -3.23 -14.31 -1.07
C TRP A 125 -4.14 -13.74 0.04
N ALA A 126 -3.57 -13.30 1.16
CA ALA A 126 -4.28 -12.69 2.28
C ALA A 126 -4.73 -11.25 1.94
N ASN A 127 -3.91 -10.51 1.19
CA ASN A 127 -4.31 -9.23 0.58
C ASN A 127 -5.50 -9.40 -0.36
N VAL A 128 -5.47 -10.44 -1.21
CA VAL A 128 -6.59 -10.76 -2.11
C VAL A 128 -7.86 -11.12 -1.33
N ALA A 129 -7.71 -11.75 -0.17
CA ALA A 129 -8.81 -12.04 0.76
C ALA A 129 -9.33 -10.80 1.52
N GLY A 130 -8.69 -9.64 1.38
CA GLY A 130 -9.15 -8.36 1.92
C GLY A 130 -8.43 -7.87 3.18
N LEU A 131 -7.30 -8.48 3.56
CA LEU A 131 -6.44 -7.97 4.62
C LEU A 131 -5.47 -6.94 4.04
N ASP A 132 -5.64 -5.67 4.37
CA ASP A 132 -4.74 -4.60 3.89
C ASP A 132 -3.53 -4.42 4.83
N ALA A 133 -2.45 -3.85 4.29
CA ALA A 133 -1.23 -3.59 5.05
C ALA A 133 -1.50 -2.56 6.15
N ASN A 134 -1.01 -2.84 7.36
CA ASN A 134 -1.06 -1.90 8.48
C ASN A 134 0.25 -1.13 8.55
N TYR A 135 0.19 0.13 8.99
CA TYR A 135 1.37 0.98 9.07
C TYR A 135 1.41 1.80 10.34
N ARG A 136 2.62 2.24 10.68
CA ARG A 136 2.85 3.29 11.66
C ARG A 136 3.98 4.17 11.16
N LEU A 137 3.72 5.47 11.08
CA LEU A 137 4.77 6.46 10.78
C LEU A 137 5.70 6.53 11.99
N GLU A 138 7.00 6.38 11.76
CA GLU A 138 7.98 6.31 12.85
C GLU A 138 8.78 7.60 12.95
N ARG A 139 9.18 8.17 11.81
CA ARG A 139 10.18 9.21 11.78
C ARG A 139 10.05 10.13 10.59
N MET A 140 10.39 11.40 10.81
CA MET A 140 10.61 12.37 9.75
C MET A 140 11.95 13.06 9.98
N SER A 141 12.72 13.27 8.90
CA SER A 141 14.05 13.88 8.99
C SER A 141 14.36 14.78 7.81
N GLY A 142 15.15 15.81 8.06
CA GLY A 142 15.72 16.67 7.03
C GLY A 142 17.12 16.19 6.61
N ARG A 143 17.53 16.55 5.40
CA ARG A 143 18.85 16.27 4.81
C ARG A 143 19.32 17.46 3.98
N TYR A 144 20.58 17.83 4.09
CA TYR A 144 21.21 18.83 3.24
C TYR A 144 21.66 18.20 1.91
N ALA A 145 21.46 18.92 0.82
CA ALA A 145 21.90 18.47 -0.50
C ALA A 145 23.44 18.54 -0.63
N ASP A 146 24.06 19.55 -0.02
CA ASP A 146 25.51 19.67 0.03
C ASP A 146 26.15 18.71 1.06
N ILE A 147 27.21 18.02 0.63
CA ILE A 147 27.87 16.99 1.43
C ILE A 147 28.59 17.58 2.65
N ASN A 148 29.18 18.79 2.51
CA ASN A 148 29.87 19.42 3.62
C ASN A 148 28.87 19.89 4.66
N ALA A 149 27.77 20.52 4.23
CA ALA A 149 26.65 20.88 5.08
C ALA A 149 26.07 19.66 5.80
N GLU A 150 25.78 18.55 5.10
CA GLU A 150 25.25 17.33 5.73
C GLU A 150 26.20 16.73 6.79
N ARG A 151 27.51 16.95 6.64
CA ARG A 151 28.52 16.48 7.58
C ARG A 151 28.60 17.35 8.84
N SER A 152 28.56 18.67 8.70
CA SER A 152 28.86 19.60 9.80
C SER A 152 27.66 20.36 10.36
N ALA A 153 26.59 20.52 9.57
CA ALA A 153 25.42 21.29 9.98
C ALA A 153 24.51 20.49 10.92
N PRO A 154 23.72 21.15 11.77
CA PRO A 154 22.77 20.50 12.65
C PRO A 154 21.72 19.69 11.86
N ARG A 155 21.46 18.47 12.32
CA ARG A 155 20.47 17.55 11.73
C ARG A 155 19.20 17.57 12.55
N THR A 156 18.07 17.35 11.88
CA THR A 156 16.76 17.26 12.53
C THR A 156 16.09 15.94 12.21
N VAL A 157 15.64 15.28 13.27
CA VAL A 157 15.00 13.98 13.22
C VAL A 157 13.92 13.96 14.29
N TYR A 158 12.68 13.82 13.87
CA TYR A 158 11.53 13.76 14.76
C TYR A 158 10.90 12.38 14.74
N GLN A 159 10.47 11.94 15.91
CA GLN A 159 9.63 10.76 16.05
C GLN A 159 8.17 11.13 15.79
N LEU A 160 7.49 10.32 14.98
CA LEU A 160 6.07 10.50 14.62
C LEU A 160 5.14 9.57 15.40
N SER A 161 5.67 8.62 16.17
CA SER A 161 4.86 7.73 17.00
C SER A 161 5.52 7.48 18.34
N GLU A 162 4.74 7.56 19.41
CA GLU A 162 5.18 7.13 20.73
C GLU A 162 5.38 5.60 20.80
N ASN A 163 6.17 5.15 21.77
CA ASN A 163 6.37 3.73 22.01
C ASN A 163 5.05 3.09 22.49
N PRO A 164 4.45 2.15 21.74
CA PRO A 164 3.13 1.58 22.07
C PRO A 164 3.12 0.66 23.30
N GLY A 165 4.25 0.49 23.99
CA GLY A 165 4.46 -0.49 25.05
C GLY A 165 4.63 -1.91 24.50
N LEU A 166 3.63 -2.42 23.76
CA LEU A 166 3.70 -3.70 23.05
C LEU A 166 4.10 -3.48 21.58
N ASP A 167 5.33 -3.83 21.24
CA ASP A 167 5.84 -3.70 19.87
C ASP A 167 5.38 -4.87 19.00
N LEU A 168 4.18 -4.75 18.41
CA LEU A 168 3.62 -5.71 17.46
C LEU A 168 4.57 -6.00 16.28
N PHE A 169 5.41 -5.03 15.90
CA PHE A 169 6.40 -5.22 14.84
C PHE A 169 7.53 -6.15 15.31
N ALA A 170 8.00 -6.00 16.55
CA ALA A 170 8.98 -6.91 17.15
C ALA A 170 8.40 -8.32 17.33
N VAL A 171 7.13 -8.42 17.72
CA VAL A 171 6.41 -9.70 17.84
C VAL A 171 6.28 -10.38 16.47
N ALA A 172 5.85 -9.66 15.44
CA ALA A 172 5.78 -10.15 14.06
C ALA A 172 7.17 -10.56 13.52
N ASN A 173 8.23 -9.86 13.90
CA ASN A 173 9.61 -10.19 13.54
C ASN A 173 10.26 -11.31 14.38
N SER A 174 9.56 -11.84 15.37
CA SER A 174 10.05 -12.95 16.20
C SER A 174 10.18 -14.23 15.38
N LYS A 175 11.09 -15.12 15.81
CA LYS A 175 11.37 -16.40 15.14
C LYS A 175 10.12 -17.29 14.97
N TYR A 176 9.14 -17.15 15.87
CA TYR A 176 7.89 -17.93 15.86
C TYR A 176 6.88 -17.42 14.84
N LEU A 177 6.72 -16.09 14.71
CA LEU A 177 5.76 -15.49 13.77
C LEU A 177 6.30 -15.33 12.35
N LYS A 178 7.62 -15.23 12.17
CA LYS A 178 8.27 -15.30 10.84
C LYS A 178 8.02 -16.62 10.11
N GLN A 179 7.70 -17.69 10.84
CA GLN A 179 7.34 -18.99 10.27
C GLN A 179 5.85 -19.10 9.94
N MET A 180 5.00 -18.16 10.39
CA MET A 180 3.61 -18.14 9.99
C MET A 180 3.50 -17.73 8.52
N PRO A 181 2.82 -18.51 7.65
CA PRO A 181 2.77 -18.29 6.22
C PRO A 181 1.86 -17.13 5.79
N ILE A 182 1.60 -16.18 6.70
CA ILE A 182 0.54 -15.16 6.58
C ILE A 182 1.11 -13.74 6.67
N LEU A 183 2.20 -13.51 7.40
CA LEU A 183 2.64 -12.17 7.83
C LEU A 183 4.11 -11.90 7.50
N ASP A 184 4.40 -10.74 6.94
CA ASP A 184 5.75 -10.21 6.71
C ASP A 184 5.85 -8.80 7.33
N ALA A 185 6.91 -8.53 8.08
CA ALA A 185 7.13 -7.23 8.73
C ALA A 185 8.38 -6.55 8.17
N HIS A 186 8.22 -5.35 7.61
CA HIS A 186 9.30 -4.63 6.92
C HIS A 186 9.31 -3.14 7.26
N TYR A 187 10.49 -2.54 7.19
CA TYR A 187 10.67 -1.09 7.28
C TYR A 187 10.52 -0.48 5.89
N GLY A 188 9.64 0.51 5.77
CA GLY A 188 9.48 1.29 4.54
C GLY A 188 9.88 2.73 4.76
N ASN A 189 10.51 3.34 3.77
CA ASN A 189 10.87 4.74 3.79
C ASN A 189 10.49 5.42 2.47
N ALA A 190 10.28 6.73 2.54
CA ALA A 190 10.24 7.58 1.37
C ALA A 190 11.67 7.92 0.93
N THR A 191 11.87 8.15 -0.37
CA THR A 191 13.11 8.76 -0.87
C THR A 191 13.23 10.20 -0.37
N TYR A 192 14.46 10.72 -0.28
CA TYR A 192 14.68 12.14 -0.02
C TYR A 192 14.07 12.99 -1.15
N ILE A 193 13.21 13.93 -0.79
CA ILE A 193 12.51 14.83 -1.74
C ILE A 193 12.80 16.28 -1.33
N PRO A 194 12.95 17.22 -2.28
CA PRO A 194 13.23 18.61 -1.96
C PRO A 194 12.13 19.28 -1.12
N MET A 195 12.54 20.10 -0.16
CA MET A 195 11.66 21.05 0.54
C MET A 195 11.68 22.39 -0.20
N ALA A 196 10.54 23.06 -0.23
CA ALA A 196 10.42 24.42 -0.74
C ALA A 196 9.26 25.12 -0.04
N ASP A 197 9.29 26.46 -0.01
CA ASP A 197 8.23 27.23 0.64
C ASP A 197 6.88 27.00 -0.06
N GLY A 198 5.85 26.72 0.75
CA GLY A 198 4.52 26.38 0.29
C GLY A 198 4.41 25.05 -0.44
N ALA A 199 5.44 24.20 -0.49
CA ALA A 199 5.36 22.90 -1.16
C ALA A 199 4.51 21.91 -0.37
N THR A 200 3.56 21.26 -1.04
CA THR A 200 2.73 20.19 -0.46
C THR A 200 2.97 18.86 -1.17
N TYR A 201 3.10 17.79 -0.39
CA TYR A 201 3.31 16.43 -0.87
C TYR A 201 2.25 15.47 -0.31
N TYR A 202 1.71 14.61 -1.16
CA TYR A 202 0.95 13.45 -0.74
C TYR A 202 1.88 12.27 -0.52
N VAL A 203 1.79 11.67 0.66
CA VAL A 203 2.53 10.47 1.03
C VAL A 203 1.57 9.30 0.98
N THR A 204 1.84 8.38 0.07
CA THR A 204 1.09 7.14 -0.06
C THR A 204 1.93 5.97 0.42
N LEU A 205 1.26 4.95 0.91
CA LEU A 205 1.83 3.66 1.26
C LEU A 205 1.43 2.66 0.18
N SER A 206 2.43 2.14 -0.52
CA SER A 206 2.30 0.94 -1.34
C SER A 206 2.46 -0.30 -0.47
N GLN A 207 2.38 -1.48 -1.08
CA GLN A 207 2.61 -2.75 -0.38
C GLN A 207 4.01 -2.88 0.22
N ASP A 208 4.99 -2.11 -0.26
CA ASP A 208 6.41 -2.30 0.07
C ASP A 208 7.12 -1.02 0.55
N SER A 209 6.60 0.16 0.23
CA SER A 209 7.27 1.43 0.56
C SER A 209 6.32 2.61 0.68
N LEU A 210 6.82 3.68 1.32
CA LEU A 210 6.22 5.00 1.22
C LEU A 210 6.64 5.67 -0.10
N ILE A 211 5.71 6.39 -0.71
CA ILE A 211 5.92 7.15 -1.94
C ILE A 211 5.39 8.56 -1.68
N ALA A 212 6.23 9.57 -1.86
CA ALA A 212 5.83 10.96 -1.72
C ALA A 212 5.76 11.63 -3.10
N ARG A 213 4.63 12.27 -3.40
CA ARG A 213 4.33 12.89 -4.70
C ARG A 213 3.95 14.36 -4.54
N PRO A 214 4.40 15.24 -5.44
CA PRO A 214 4.07 16.66 -5.36
C PRO A 214 2.56 16.89 -5.60
N ALA A 215 1.91 17.57 -4.66
CA ALA A 215 0.48 17.86 -4.69
C ALA A 215 0.17 19.23 -5.33
N ASN A 216 1.11 20.17 -5.29
CA ASN A 216 0.95 21.53 -5.82
C ASN A 216 2.11 21.97 -6.73
N ASP A 217 1.99 23.16 -7.31
CA ASP A 217 2.97 23.70 -8.28
C ASP A 217 4.33 24.00 -7.63
N GLN A 218 4.33 24.45 -6.38
CA GLN A 218 5.54 24.69 -5.60
C GLN A 218 6.34 23.39 -5.44
N ALA A 219 5.68 22.30 -5.03
CA ALA A 219 6.29 20.99 -4.92
C ALA A 219 6.74 20.44 -6.28
N ARG A 220 5.92 20.60 -7.33
CA ARG A 220 6.30 20.17 -8.70
C ARG A 220 7.54 20.90 -9.18
N THR A 221 7.61 22.21 -8.98
CA THR A 221 8.75 23.04 -9.35
C THR A 221 9.99 22.65 -8.57
N ALA A 222 9.86 22.42 -7.26
CA ALA A 222 10.96 21.96 -6.41
C ALA A 222 11.54 20.63 -6.92
N VAL A 223 10.68 19.66 -7.24
CA VAL A 223 11.09 18.35 -7.79
C VAL A 223 11.68 18.47 -9.19
N GLN A 224 11.19 19.35 -10.05
CA GLN A 224 11.73 19.55 -11.41
C GLN A 224 13.11 20.22 -11.41
N ASN A 225 13.32 21.17 -10.49
CA ASN A 225 14.60 21.84 -10.31
C ASN A 225 15.63 20.98 -9.59
N TRP A 226 15.18 19.87 -9.01
CA TRP A 226 16.02 18.88 -8.36
C TRP A 226 16.64 17.95 -9.42
N LYS A 227 17.95 18.09 -9.63
CA LYS A 227 18.77 17.25 -10.50
C LYS A 227 19.89 16.61 -9.70
#